data_AF-A0A6G2KIC3-F1
#
_entry.id   AF-A0A6G2KIC3-F1
#
_cell.length_a   1.000
_cell.length_b   1.000
_cell.length_c   1.000
_cell.angle_alpha   90.00
_cell.angle_beta   90.00
_cell.angle_gamma   90.00
#
_symmetry.space_group_name_H-M   'P 1'
#
loop_
_entity.id
_entity.type
_entity.pdbx_description
1 polymer ?
#
loop_
_entity_poly.entity_id
_entity_poly.type
_entity_poly.pdbx_seq_one_letter_code
_entity_poly.pdbx_strand_id
1 'polypeptide(L)'
;MNTKVILSVAIMTVFMLGYYGVSSVAFAQYMGNVGSQGETGQNTLEETLLLAERRIQAAQSNPSSGSGTPYLDASGVVGASVIAGAVFGGIAAAFFVRARSGKYAAMGRG
;
A
#
# COMPACT_ATOMS: atom_id res chain seq x y z
N MET A 1 28.78 -12.44 -6.48
CA MET A 1 27.56 -12.10 -7.24
C MET A 1 27.66 -10.64 -7.67
N ASN A 2 27.38 -10.31 -8.93
CA ASN A 2 27.57 -8.96 -9.46
C ASN A 2 26.53 -7.99 -8.86
N THR A 3 26.97 -6.83 -8.37
CA THR A 3 26.10 -5.82 -7.74
C THR A 3 24.93 -5.40 -8.63
N LYS A 4 25.13 -5.38 -9.96
CA LYS A 4 24.06 -5.09 -10.92
C LYS A 4 22.94 -6.14 -10.90
N VAL A 5 23.31 -7.41 -10.71
CA VAL A 5 22.37 -8.54 -10.63
C VAL A 5 21.60 -8.51 -9.30
N ILE A 6 22.26 -8.13 -8.21
CA ILE A 6 21.60 -7.96 -6.90
C ILE A 6 20.55 -6.83 -6.98
N LEU A 7 20.92 -5.70 -7.59
CA LEU A 7 20.03 -4.55 -7.72
C LEU A 7 18.81 -4.87 -8.60
N SER A 8 19.01 -5.55 -9.73
CA SER A 8 17.91 -5.91 -10.62
C SER A 8 16.92 -6.88 -9.97
N VAL A 9 17.43 -7.86 -9.22
CA VAL A 9 16.58 -8.81 -8.49
C VAL A 9 15.78 -8.10 -7.40
N ALA A 10 16.42 -7.23 -6.61
CA ALA A 10 15.74 -6.50 -5.55
C ALA A 10 14.59 -5.63 -6.06
N ILE A 11 14.78 -4.93 -7.19
CA ILE A 11 13.73 -4.11 -7.80
C ILE A 11 12.57 -4.98 -8.31
N MET A 12 12.86 -6.10 -8.98
CA MET A 12 11.84 -7.04 -9.46
C MET A 12 11.02 -7.62 -8.30
N THR A 13 11.65 -7.97 -7.19
CA THR A 13 10.96 -8.53 -6.02
C THR A 13 9.97 -7.54 -5.42
N VAL A 14 10.38 -6.27 -5.25
CA VAL A 14 9.48 -5.22 -4.73
C VAL A 14 8.30 -4.99 -5.66
N PHE A 15 8.56 -4.92 -6.97
CA PHE A 15 7.50 -4.74 -7.97
C PHE A 15 6.49 -5.88 -7.98
N MET A 16 6.95 -7.13 -7.94
CA MET A 16 6.07 -8.30 -7.95
C MET A 16 5.23 -8.41 -6.68
N LEU A 17 5.80 -8.15 -5.50
CA LEU A 17 5.05 -8.12 -4.24
C LEU A 17 3.95 -7.04 -4.26
N GLY A 18 4.24 -5.86 -4.83
CA GLY A 18 3.24 -4.80 -5.00
C GLY A 18 2.11 -5.18 -5.96
N TYR A 19 2.41 -5.88 -7.05
CA TYR A 19 1.40 -6.27 -8.05
C TYR A 19 0.40 -7.31 -7.52
N TYR A 20 0.86 -8.35 -6.83
CA TYR A 20 -0.02 -9.40 -6.31
C TYR A 20 -0.84 -8.97 -5.09
N GLY A 21 -0.41 -7.94 -4.34
CA GLY A 21 -1.16 -7.44 -3.18
C GLY A 21 -2.44 -6.67 -3.53
N VAL A 22 -2.56 -6.13 -4.75
CA VAL A 22 -3.64 -5.19 -5.12
C VAL A 22 -4.72 -5.84 -5.99
N SER A 23 -4.40 -6.92 -6.71
CA SER A 23 -5.30 -7.51 -7.72
C SER A 23 -6.48 -8.30 -7.15
N SER A 24 -6.42 -8.78 -5.90
CA SER A 24 -7.49 -9.58 -5.29
C SER A 24 -8.70 -8.75 -4.82
N VAL A 25 -8.51 -7.46 -4.56
CA VAL A 25 -9.56 -6.62 -3.93
C VAL A 25 -10.56 -6.08 -4.96
N ALA A 26 -10.13 -5.84 -6.20
CA ALA A 26 -10.97 -5.20 -7.22
C ALA A 26 -12.12 -6.09 -7.71
N PHE A 27 -11.93 -7.40 -7.82
CA PHE A 27 -12.96 -8.30 -8.39
C PHE A 27 -14.15 -8.53 -7.45
N ALA A 28 -13.92 -8.60 -6.14
CA ALA A 28 -15.00 -8.80 -5.17
C ALA A 28 -15.97 -7.60 -5.09
N GLN A 29 -15.49 -6.40 -5.44
CA GLN A 29 -16.27 -5.16 -5.34
C GLN A 29 -17.33 -5.03 -6.45
N TYR A 30 -17.14 -5.66 -7.61
CA TYR A 30 -18.08 -5.56 -8.75
C TYR A 30 -19.10 -6.69 -8.85
N MET A 31 -18.86 -7.84 -8.20
CA MET A 31 -19.80 -8.98 -8.27
C MET A 31 -20.99 -8.87 -7.30
N GLY A 32 -20.98 -7.88 -6.39
CA GLY A 32 -22.12 -7.42 -5.59
C GLY A 32 -22.62 -8.38 -4.49
N ASN A 33 -22.51 -9.70 -4.71
CA ASN A 33 -23.14 -10.75 -3.92
C ASN A 33 -22.38 -12.09 -4.12
N VAL A 34 -21.09 -12.10 -3.74
CA VAL A 34 -20.24 -13.30 -3.83
C VAL A 34 -20.13 -14.03 -2.51
N GLY A 35 -20.52 -15.30 -2.49
CA GLY A 35 -20.27 -16.21 -1.38
C GLY A 35 -18.77 -16.48 -1.18
N SER A 36 -18.40 -17.10 -0.07
CA SER A 36 -17.00 -17.43 0.27
C SER A 36 -16.31 -18.32 -0.76
N GLN A 37 -17.09 -19.00 -1.62
CA GLN A 37 -16.61 -19.86 -2.71
C GLN A 37 -16.76 -19.22 -4.10
N GLY A 38 -17.11 -17.93 -4.19
CA GLY A 38 -17.30 -17.21 -5.46
C GLY A 38 -18.68 -17.37 -6.10
N GLU A 39 -19.65 -17.92 -5.37
CA GLU A 39 -21.04 -18.08 -5.82
C GLU A 39 -21.72 -16.71 -5.97
N THR A 40 -22.42 -16.45 -7.08
CA THR A 40 -23.17 -15.20 -7.28
C THR A 40 -24.64 -15.38 -6.94
N GLY A 41 -25.26 -14.40 -6.28
CA GLY A 41 -26.72 -14.40 -6.04
C GLY A 41 -27.20 -14.96 -4.70
N GLN A 42 -26.36 -14.98 -3.65
CA GLN A 42 -26.72 -15.50 -2.32
C GLN A 42 -27.85 -14.72 -1.62
N ASN A 43 -27.79 -13.38 -1.63
CA ASN A 43 -28.80 -12.54 -0.99
C ASN A 43 -30.06 -12.32 -1.86
N THR A 44 -31.21 -12.16 -1.20
CA THR A 44 -32.46 -11.71 -1.84
C THR A 44 -32.40 -10.23 -2.23
N LEU A 45 -33.38 -9.75 -3.01
CA LEU A 45 -33.44 -8.35 -3.44
C LEU A 45 -33.62 -7.42 -2.24
N GLU A 46 -34.47 -7.77 -1.29
CA GLU A 46 -34.75 -7.00 -0.08
C GLU A 46 -33.51 -6.90 0.81
N GLU A 47 -32.78 -8.00 0.97
CA GLU A 47 -31.55 -8.03 1.75
C GLU A 47 -30.46 -7.17 1.10
N THR A 48 -30.39 -7.20 -0.23
CA THR A 48 -29.46 -6.37 -0.99
C THR A 48 -29.79 -4.88 -0.86
N LEU A 49 -31.07 -4.51 -0.92
CA LEU A 49 -31.53 -3.13 -0.74
C LEU A 49 -31.23 -2.62 0.68
N LEU A 50 -31.50 -3.44 1.70
CA LEU A 50 -31.22 -3.11 3.10
C LEU A 50 -29.71 -2.96 3.35
N LEU A 51 -28.88 -3.81 2.73
CA LEU A 51 -27.42 -3.67 2.82
C LEU A 51 -26.93 -2.41 2.12
N ALA A 52 -27.49 -2.06 0.96
CA ALA A 52 -27.16 -0.84 0.24
C ALA A 52 -27.52 0.41 1.07
N GLU A 53 -28.68 0.43 1.70
CA GLU A 53 -29.09 1.52 2.59
C GLU A 53 -28.12 1.68 3.77
N ARG A 54 -27.75 0.57 4.43
CA ARG A 54 -26.76 0.59 5.52
C ARG A 54 -25.39 1.10 5.04
N ARG A 55 -24.95 0.74 3.83
CA ARG A 55 -23.69 1.25 3.26
C ARG A 55 -23.75 2.76 3.03
N ILE A 56 -24.88 3.29 2.57
CA ILE A 56 -25.08 4.73 2.40
C ILE A 56 -25.06 5.44 3.76
N GLN A 57 -25.78 4.93 4.76
CA GLN A 57 -25.77 5.50 6.11
C GLN A 57 -24.38 5.45 6.75
N ALA A 58 -23.63 4.35 6.56
CA ALA A 58 -22.25 4.22 7.02
C ALA A 58 -21.32 5.23 6.34
N ALA A 59 -21.48 5.47 5.03
CA ALA A 59 -20.70 6.47 4.30
C ALA A 59 -21.03 7.90 4.74
N GLN A 60 -22.31 8.21 4.98
CA GLN A 60 -22.76 9.53 5.46
C GLN A 60 -22.28 9.82 6.90
N SER A 61 -22.27 8.80 7.76
CA SER A 61 -21.75 8.91 9.14
C SER A 61 -20.22 8.93 9.21
N ASN A 62 -19.53 8.43 8.18
CA ASN A 62 -18.07 8.39 8.10
C ASN A 62 -17.55 9.03 6.80
N PRO A 63 -17.76 10.35 6.60
CA PRO A 63 -17.44 11.03 5.34
C PRO A 63 -15.96 10.99 4.96
N SER A 64 -15.06 10.77 5.92
CA SER A 64 -13.61 10.59 5.69
C SER A 64 -13.23 9.21 5.13
N SER A 65 -14.11 8.22 5.19
CA SER A 65 -13.86 6.84 4.72
C SER A 65 -14.44 6.54 3.33
N GLY A 66 -14.97 7.56 2.64
CA GLY A 66 -15.87 7.48 1.48
C GLY A 66 -15.37 6.83 0.18
N SER A 67 -14.23 6.13 0.15
CA SER A 67 -13.78 5.33 -1.01
C SER A 67 -13.22 3.95 -0.65
N GLY A 68 -13.16 3.60 0.63
CA GLY A 68 -12.39 2.43 1.09
C GLY A 68 -10.86 2.59 1.00
N THR A 69 -10.38 3.71 0.42
CA THR A 69 -8.98 4.12 0.37
C THR A 69 -8.87 5.49 1.01
N PRO A 70 -8.77 5.58 2.34
CA PRO A 70 -8.73 6.88 2.99
C PRO A 70 -7.48 7.61 2.49
N TYR A 71 -7.62 8.64 1.66
CA TYR A 71 -6.47 9.24 0.98
C TYR A 71 -5.63 10.06 1.97
N LEU A 72 -6.30 10.79 2.88
CA LEU A 72 -5.69 11.70 3.84
C LEU A 72 -5.47 11.10 5.23
N ASP A 73 -5.89 9.86 5.48
CA ASP A 73 -5.67 9.20 6.77
C ASP A 73 -4.21 8.76 6.93
N ALA A 74 -3.77 8.60 8.18
CA ALA A 74 -2.44 8.11 8.53
C ALA A 74 -2.21 6.66 8.03
N SER A 75 -3.24 5.81 8.07
CA SER A 75 -3.23 4.48 7.45
C SER A 75 -3.53 4.52 5.94
N GLY A 76 -3.82 5.71 5.45
CA GLY A 76 -4.17 6.04 4.09
C GLY A 76 -2.99 6.22 3.14
N VAL A 77 -3.28 6.55 1.89
CA VAL A 77 -2.24 6.68 0.85
C VAL A 77 -1.26 7.80 1.19
N VAL A 78 -1.75 8.99 1.54
CA VAL A 78 -0.89 10.14 1.89
C VAL A 78 -0.17 9.89 3.20
N GLY A 79 -0.87 9.38 4.22
CA GLY A 79 -0.27 9.04 5.51
C GLY A 79 0.86 8.02 5.38
N ALA A 80 0.60 6.90 4.69
CA ALA A 80 1.60 5.89 4.41
C ALA A 80 2.78 6.45 3.59
N SER A 81 2.51 7.32 2.61
CA SER A 81 3.56 7.96 1.80
C SER A 81 4.44 8.90 2.62
N VAL A 82 3.85 9.69 3.52
CA VAL A 82 4.61 10.58 4.42
C VAL A 82 5.45 9.76 5.41
N ILE A 83 4.89 8.71 5.99
CA ILE A 83 5.62 7.82 6.91
C ILE A 83 6.78 7.14 6.18
N ALA A 84 6.55 6.59 4.99
CA ALA A 84 7.59 5.97 4.19
C ALA A 84 8.68 6.98 3.79
N GLY A 85 8.30 8.17 3.33
CA GLY A 85 9.22 9.25 3.00
C GLY A 85 10.08 9.68 4.20
N ALA A 86 9.49 9.76 5.39
CA ALA A 86 10.21 10.11 6.62
C ALA A 86 11.22 9.02 7.03
N VAL A 87 10.84 7.73 6.96
CA VAL A 87 11.74 6.63 7.33
C VAL A 87 12.90 6.51 6.33
N PHE A 88 12.59 6.36 5.05
CA PHE A 88 13.64 6.19 4.03
C PHE A 88 14.45 7.47 3.84
N GLY A 89 13.81 8.64 3.86
CA GLY A 89 14.47 9.94 3.82
C GLY A 89 15.37 10.19 5.03
N GLY A 90 14.91 9.81 6.24
CA GLY A 90 15.69 9.92 7.48
C GLY A 90 16.93 9.04 7.46
N ILE A 91 16.80 7.78 7.03
CA ILE A 91 17.93 6.86 6.86
C ILE A 91 18.91 7.40 5.81
N ALA A 92 18.40 7.84 4.65
CA ALA A 92 19.23 8.40 3.59
C ALA A 92 19.98 9.66 4.06
N ALA A 93 19.31 10.58 4.77
CA ALA A 93 19.92 11.77 5.33
C ALA A 93 21.00 11.43 6.37
N ALA A 94 20.77 10.44 7.23
CA ALA A 94 21.76 9.98 8.20
C ALA A 94 23.02 9.44 7.52
N PHE A 95 22.86 8.59 6.50
CA PHE A 95 23.99 8.09 5.70
C PHE A 95 24.67 9.21 4.92
N PHE A 96 23.93 10.17 4.37
CA PHE A 96 24.48 11.31 3.64
C PHE A 96 25.35 12.20 4.53
N VAL A 97 24.88 12.55 5.72
CA VAL A 97 25.66 13.31 6.72
C VAL A 97 26.88 12.51 7.17
N ARG A 98 26.70 11.21 7.46
CA ARG A 98 27.81 10.32 7.86
C ARG A 98 28.88 10.21 6.77
N ALA A 99 28.48 10.04 5.51
CA ALA A 99 29.38 9.98 4.36
C ALA A 99 30.23 11.25 4.21
N ARG A 100 29.66 12.42 4.52
CA ARG A 100 30.40 13.70 4.49
C ARG A 100 31.37 13.86 5.66
N SER A 101 31.09 13.23 6.81
CA SER A 101 31.92 13.28 8.02
C SER A 101 33.04 12.23 8.06
N GLY A 102 33.07 11.28 7.13
CA GLY A 102 34.08 10.22 7.06
C GLY A 102 35.42 10.74 6.56
N LYS A 103 36.37 10.97 7.47
CA LYS A 103 37.82 11.16 7.19
C LYS A 103 38.52 9.88 6.66
N TYR A 104 37.84 9.05 5.88
CA TYR A 104 38.41 7.84 5.26
C TYR A 104 38.10 7.71 3.77
N ALA A 105 38.03 8.84 3.06
CA ALA A 105 38.34 8.89 1.63
C ALA A 105 39.85 9.09 1.38
N ALA A 106 40.72 8.69 2.31
CA ALA A 106 42.14 8.50 2.05
C ALA A 106 42.38 7.03 1.72
N MET A 107 42.04 6.64 0.50
CA MET A 107 42.52 5.38 -0.08
C MET A 107 44.04 5.49 -0.21
N GLY A 108 44.80 4.63 0.48
CA GLY A 108 46.28 4.59 0.41
C GLY A 108 47.04 4.89 1.71
N ARG A 109 46.54 4.51 2.88
CA ARG A 109 47.36 4.35 4.09
C ARG A 109 47.09 2.96 4.68
N GLY A 110 47.95 2.02 4.28
CA GLY A 110 47.86 0.59 4.53
C GLY A 110 48.39 -0.15 3.32
#